data_AF-A0A8U0HRR3-F1
#
_entry.id   AF-A0A8U0HRR3-F1
#
_cell.length_a   1.000
_cell.length_b   1.000
_cell.length_c   1.000
_cell.angle_alpha   90.00
_cell.angle_beta   90.00
_cell.angle_gamma   90.00
#
_symmetry.space_group_name_H-M   'P 1'
#
loop_
_entity.id
_entity.type
_entity.pdbx_description
1 polymer ?
#
loop_
_entity_poly.entity_id
_entity_poly.type
_entity_poly.pdbx_seq_one_letter_code
_entity_poly.pdbx_strand_id
1 'polypeptide(L)'
;MALDTRAVLAIIAGLLMTVALVAARRDDRLLGTWIMMIAFAVATLWSVLSIVWAQSNPSALSPKLWITMASMAAAATVYFGYMGLHGEGLGE
;
A
#
# COMPACT_ATOMS: atom_id res chain seq x y z
N MET A 1 -3.94 22.73 10.82
CA MET A 1 -3.30 21.47 11.21
C MET A 1 -2.45 21.04 10.02
N ALA A 2 -1.13 21.00 10.15
CA ALA A 2 -0.27 20.56 9.05
C ALA A 2 -0.42 19.03 8.86
N LEU A 3 -0.57 18.57 7.62
CA LEU A 3 -0.56 17.14 7.30
C LEU A 3 0.86 16.61 7.54
N ASP A 4 0.99 15.64 8.45
CA ASP A 4 2.26 14.95 8.65
C ASP A 4 2.55 13.98 7.49
N THR A 5 3.82 13.61 7.30
CA THR A 5 4.24 12.72 6.21
C THR A 5 3.48 11.40 6.22
N ARG A 6 3.14 10.88 7.41
CA ARG A 6 2.37 9.64 7.59
C ARG A 6 0.97 9.77 7.00
N ALA A 7 0.28 10.88 7.28
CA ALA A 7 -1.05 11.15 6.73
C ALA A 7 -1.00 11.33 5.21
N VAL A 8 0.03 11.98 4.68
CA VAL A 8 0.22 12.11 3.22
C VAL A 8 0.38 10.74 2.57
N LEU A 9 1.23 9.86 3.12
CA LEU A 9 1.41 8.50 2.59
C LEU A 9 0.13 7.67 2.66
N ALA A 10 -0.67 7.82 3.72
CA ALA A 10 -1.97 7.14 3.83
C ALA A 10 -2.92 7.57 2.71
N ILE A 11 -3.00 8.86 2.42
CA ILE A 11 -3.82 9.41 1.33
C ILE A 11 -3.31 8.89 -0.02
N ILE A 12 -2.00 8.94 -0.27
CA ILE A 12 -1.41 8.45 -1.52
C ILE A 12 -1.70 6.95 -1.70
N ALA A 13 -1.51 6.14 -0.67
CA ALA A 13 -1.79 4.70 -0.73
C ALA A 13 -3.27 4.46 -1.08
N GLY A 14 -4.20 5.14 -0.42
CA GLY A 14 -5.64 5.02 -0.71
C GLY A 14 -6.01 5.45 -2.13
N LEU A 15 -5.42 6.54 -2.63
CA LEU A 15 -5.63 7.01 -4.00
C LEU A 15 -5.08 6.01 -5.02
N LEU A 16 -3.86 5.49 -4.82
CA LEU A 16 -3.26 4.51 -5.71
C LEU A 16 -4.08 3.21 -5.74
N MET A 17 -4.54 2.70 -4.59
CA MET A 17 -5.42 1.53 -4.54
C MET A 17 -6.73 1.78 -5.31
N THR A 18 -7.30 2.97 -5.17
CA THR A 18 -8.53 3.35 -5.89
C THR A 18 -8.29 3.40 -7.40
N VAL A 19 -7.20 4.03 -7.84
CA VAL A 19 -6.83 4.11 -9.26
C VAL A 19 -6.53 2.74 -9.84
N ALA A 20 -5.84 1.87 -9.09
CA ALA A 20 -5.56 0.50 -9.51
C ALA A 20 -6.86 -0.29 -9.78
N LEU A 21 -7.84 -0.16 -8.90
CA LEU A 21 -9.16 -0.79 -9.07
C LEU A 21 -9.91 -0.23 -10.28
N VAL A 22 -9.84 1.08 -10.51
CA VAL A 22 -10.45 1.72 -11.69
C VAL A 22 -9.79 1.26 -12.99
N ALA A 23 -8.46 1.17 -13.02
CA ALA A 23 -7.70 0.67 -14.16
C ALA A 23 -8.05 -0.80 -14.48
N ALA A 24 -8.09 -1.66 -13.46
CA ALA A 24 -8.47 -3.06 -13.62
C ALA A 24 -9.90 -3.24 -14.17
N ARG A 25 -10.81 -2.31 -13.88
CA ARG A 25 -12.18 -2.30 -14.42
C ARG A 25 -12.30 -1.77 -15.85
N ARG A 26 -11.26 -1.11 -16.39
CA ARG A 26 -11.24 -0.56 -17.75
C ARG A 26 -10.45 -1.44 -18.73
N ASP A 27 -10.34 -2.73 -18.43
CA ASP A 27 -9.52 -3.72 -19.16
C ASP A 27 -8.01 -3.46 -19.16
N ASP A 28 -7.54 -2.41 -18.48
CA ASP A 28 -6.12 -2.13 -18.22
C ASP A 28 -5.62 -2.86 -16.96
N ARG A 29 -5.83 -4.18 -16.92
CA ARG A 29 -5.56 -5.00 -15.73
C ARG A 29 -4.08 -5.04 -15.35
N LEU A 30 -3.18 -5.11 -16.34
CA LEU A 30 -1.74 -5.10 -16.09
C LEU A 30 -1.27 -3.76 -15.50
N LEU A 31 -1.78 -2.64 -16.00
CA LEU A 31 -1.52 -1.32 -15.43
C LEU A 31 -2.09 -1.22 -14.02
N GLY A 32 -3.30 -1.76 -13.79
CA GLY A 32 -3.86 -1.93 -12.45
C GLY A 32 -2.91 -2.68 -11.51
N THR A 33 -2.34 -3.80 -11.94
CA THR A 33 -1.37 -4.61 -11.18
C THR A 33 -0.16 -3.79 -10.75
N TRP A 34 0.45 -3.04 -11.69
CA TRP A 34 1.61 -2.18 -11.39
C TRP A 34 1.25 -1.06 -10.40
N ILE A 35 0.10 -0.40 -10.59
CA ILE A 35 -0.35 0.64 -9.66
C ILE A 35 -0.62 0.06 -8.27
N MET A 36 -1.20 -1.15 -8.19
CA MET A 36 -1.44 -1.84 -6.93
C MET A 36 -0.14 -2.19 -6.21
N MET A 37 0.88 -2.66 -6.95
CA MET A 37 2.21 -2.91 -6.39
C MET A 37 2.80 -1.64 -5.76
N ILE A 38 2.72 -0.51 -6.46
CA ILE A 38 3.18 0.79 -5.95
C ILE A 38 2.36 1.20 -4.72
N ALA A 39 1.04 0.99 -4.74
CA ALA A 39 0.16 1.32 -3.61
C ALA A 39 0.58 0.57 -2.34
N PHE A 40 0.88 -0.73 -2.46
CA PHE A 40 1.36 -1.53 -1.33
C PHE A 40 2.79 -1.15 -0.89
N ALA A 41 3.64 -0.70 -1.82
CA ALA A 41 4.96 -0.20 -1.45
C ALA A 41 4.85 1.07 -0.58
N VAL A 42 3.96 1.99 -0.98
CA VAL A 42 3.65 3.20 -0.19
C VAL A 42 2.99 2.83 1.15
N ALA A 43 2.08 1.86 1.17
CA ALA A 43 1.45 1.38 2.40
C ALA A 43 2.46 0.74 3.37
N THR A 44 3.51 0.10 2.86
CA THR A 44 4.62 -0.44 3.65
C THR A 44 5.38 0.69 4.33
N LEU A 45 5.75 1.75 3.60
CA LEU A 45 6.41 2.93 4.16
C LEU A 45 5.55 3.62 5.22
N TRP A 46 4.25 3.79 4.93
CA TRP A 46 3.29 4.32 5.88
C TRP A 46 3.22 3.49 7.17
N SER A 47 3.20 2.16 7.05
CA SER A 47 3.15 1.26 8.20
C SER A 47 4.43 1.34 9.04
N VAL A 48 5.61 1.39 8.39
CA VAL A 48 6.90 1.53 9.09
C VAL A 48 6.98 2.84 9.87
N LEU A 49 6.58 3.96 9.27
CA LEU A 49 6.51 5.24 9.99
C LEU A 49 5.51 5.18 11.14
N SER A 50 4.40 4.46 10.98
CA SER A 50 3.40 4.28 12.03
C SER A 50 3.91 3.45 13.21
N ILE A 51 4.83 2.48 13.00
CA ILE A 51 5.50 1.74 14.09
C ILE A 51 6.27 2.72 14.97
N VAL A 52 7.13 3.55 14.36
CA VAL A 52 7.99 4.50 15.08
C VAL A 52 7.13 5.53 15.80
N TRP A 53 6.12 6.07 15.13
CA TRP A 53 5.22 7.07 15.70
C TRP A 53 4.43 6.53 16.90
N ALA A 54 3.95 5.29 16.81
CA ALA A 54 3.14 4.63 17.86
C ALA A 54 3.91 4.31 19.15
N GLN A 55 5.25 4.40 19.14
CA GLN A 55 6.05 4.22 20.36
C GLN A 55 5.91 5.41 21.34
N SER A 56 5.64 6.61 20.82
CA SER A 56 5.64 7.85 21.58
C SER A 56 4.31 8.60 21.56
N ASN A 57 3.30 8.10 20.83
CA ASN A 57 2.04 8.78 20.63
C ASN A 57 0.83 7.82 20.79
N PRO A 58 -0.35 8.33 21.20
CA PRO A 58 -1.59 7.56 21.19
C PRO A 58 -1.89 7.06 19.77
N SER A 59 -1.88 5.73 19.59
CA SER A 59 -2.04 5.08 18.29
C SER A 59 -3.27 4.19 18.27
N ALA A 60 -3.95 4.16 17.12
CA ALA A 60 -5.10 3.28 16.90
C ALA A 60 -4.73 1.79 16.94
N LEU A 61 -3.50 1.45 16.54
CA LEU A 61 -2.95 0.10 16.59
C LEU A 61 -1.69 0.06 17.44
N SER A 62 -1.45 -1.08 18.10
CA SER A 62 -0.17 -1.32 18.78
C SER A 62 0.97 -1.44 17.76
N PRO A 63 2.23 -1.13 18.15
CA PRO A 63 3.38 -1.29 17.25
C PRO A 63 3.51 -2.70 16.65
N LYS A 64 3.13 -3.74 17.40
CA LYS A 64 3.12 -5.13 16.90
C LYS A 64 2.13 -5.33 15.75
N LEU A 65 0.93 -4.73 15.84
CA LEU A 65 -0.05 -4.79 14.75
C LEU A 65 0.41 -4.00 13.53
N TRP A 66 1.08 -2.85 13.74
CA TRP A 66 1.69 -2.11 12.63
C TRP A 66 2.77 -2.92 11.90
N ILE A 67 3.57 -3.72 12.61
CA ILE A 67 4.52 -4.66 11.99
C ILE A 67 3.79 -5.67 11.11
N THR A 68 2.70 -6.26 11.59
CA THR A 68 1.93 -7.22 10.77
C THR A 68 1.36 -6.59 9.51
N MET A 69 0.88 -5.34 9.58
CA MET A 69 0.42 -4.60 8.40
C MET A 69 1.57 -4.30 7.44
N ALA A 70 2.74 -3.90 7.95
CA ALA A 70 3.92 -3.66 7.13
C ALA A 70 4.38 -4.93 6.40
N SER A 71 4.41 -6.07 7.09
CA SER A 71 4.78 -7.36 6.49
C SER A 71 3.80 -7.80 5.41
N MET A 72 2.49 -7.66 5.65
CA MET A 72 1.46 -7.96 4.66
C MET A 72 1.58 -7.05 3.43
N ALA A 73 1.75 -5.75 3.64
CA ALA A 73 1.92 -4.79 2.55
C ALA A 73 3.19 -5.08 1.73
N ALA A 74 4.31 -5.38 2.39
CA ALA A 74 5.55 -5.73 1.71
C ALA A 74 5.41 -7.02 0.89
N ALA A 75 4.76 -8.04 1.44
CA ALA A 75 4.48 -9.28 0.71
C ALA A 75 3.56 -9.02 -0.50
N ALA A 76 2.54 -8.17 -0.36
CA ALA A 76 1.67 -7.77 -1.45
C ALA A 76 2.43 -7.00 -2.54
N THR A 77 3.36 -6.11 -2.19
CA THR A 77 4.25 -5.44 -3.16
C THR A 77 5.02 -6.46 -3.98
N VAL A 78 5.63 -7.47 -3.35
CA VAL A 78 6.37 -8.52 -4.06
C VAL A 78 5.42 -9.33 -4.96
N TYR A 79 4.26 -9.72 -4.44
CA TYR A 79 3.26 -10.49 -5.19
C TYR A 79 2.77 -9.76 -6.45
N PHE A 80 2.29 -8.52 -6.32
CA PHE A 80 1.83 -7.75 -7.47
C PHE A 80 2.98 -7.37 -8.41
N GLY A 81 4.21 -7.20 -7.89
CA GLY A 81 5.39 -7.04 -8.73
C GLY A 81 5.69 -8.28 -9.56
N TYR A 82 5.59 -9.46 -8.96
CA TYR A 82 5.74 -10.74 -9.65
C TYR A 82 4.68 -10.91 -10.74
N MET A 83 3.40 -10.67 -10.44
CA MET A 83 2.32 -10.71 -11.44
C MET A 83 2.59 -9.75 -12.60
N GLY A 84 2.97 -8.50 -12.29
CA GLY A 84 3.28 -7.49 -13.30
C GLY A 84 4.41 -7.90 -14.24
N LEU A 85 5.43 -8.58 -13.72
CA LEU A 85 6.54 -9.12 -14.53
C LEU A 85 6.12 -10.29 -15.44
N HIS A 86 5.10 -11.06 -15.05
CA HIS A 86 4.59 -12.20 -15.81
C HIS A 86 3.42 -11.82 -16.74
N GLY A 87 3.04 -10.54 -16.76
CA GLY A 87 1.93 -10.05 -17.57
C GLY A 87 0.55 -10.40 -17.01
N GLU A 88 0.48 -10.85 -15.75
CA GLU A 88 -0.76 -11.23 -15.09
C GLU A 88 -1.49 -9.98 -14.56
N GLY A 89 -2.74 -9.83 -15.02
CA GLY A 89 -3.63 -8.74 -14.68
C GLY A 89 -4.33 -8.96 -13.34
N LEU A 90 -4.65 -7.86 -12.65
CA LEU A 90 -5.48 -7.90 -11.45
C LEU A 90 -6.85 -8.54 -11.75
N GLY A 91 -7.17 -9.63 -11.05
CA GLY A 91 -8.47 -10.31 -11.15
C GLY A 91 -8.57 -11.37 -12.26
N GLU A 92 -7.43 -11.83 -12.78
CA GLU A 92 -7.33 -13.02 -13.64
C GLU A 92 -7.41 -14.34 -12.89
#